data_AF-A0A5U2F764-F1
#
_entry.id   AF-A0A5U2F764-F1
#
_cell.length_a   1.000
_cell.length_b   1.000
_cell.length_c   1.000
_cell.angle_alpha   90.00
_cell.angle_beta   90.00
_cell.angle_gamma   90.00
#
_symmetry.space_group_name_H-M   'P 1'
#
loop_
_entity.id
_entity.type
_entity.pdbx_description
1 polymer ?
#
loop_
_entity_poly.entity_id
_entity_poly.type
_entity_poly.pdbx_seq_one_letter_code
_entity_poly.pdbx_strand_id
1 'polypeptide(L)'
;ERLEQIYAECEERDPAIFEIRELVRIALALLEREQVRREHAEWSDKTFGDVGPVGPLKHLSKEVLKTAAEPDDLSEWADMQFLLWDAQRRAGISDGEITAAMEEKLKVNMARQWPEPKDGEPRLHIKEQPVPVVPEERPSLNNGIVGFDEGWNACRAAMLNGGKS
;
A
#
# COMPACT_ATOMS: atom_id res chain seq x y z
N GLU A 1 -11.59 -24.51 36.18
CA GLU A 1 -11.01 -25.87 36.25
C GLU A 1 -11.86 -26.93 35.58
N ARG A 2 -12.97 -27.43 36.16
CA ARG A 2 -13.72 -28.57 35.56
C ARG A 2 -14.30 -28.31 34.16
N LEU A 3 -14.79 -27.10 33.88
CA LEU A 3 -15.28 -26.74 32.55
C LEU A 3 -14.15 -26.67 31.52
N GLU A 4 -13.02 -26.07 31.87
CA GLU A 4 -11.85 -26.00 30.97
C GLU A 4 -11.29 -27.38 30.67
N GLN A 5 -11.32 -28.29 31.64
CA GLN A 5 -10.89 -29.68 31.45
C GLN A 5 -11.83 -30.44 30.50
N ILE A 6 -13.14 -30.22 30.62
CA ILE A 6 -14.14 -30.77 29.69
C ILE A 6 -13.95 -30.19 28.28
N TYR A 7 -13.68 -28.89 28.16
CA TYR A 7 -13.41 -28.25 26.86
C TYR A 7 -12.13 -28.79 26.21
N ALA A 8 -11.06 -28.97 26.99
CA ALA A 8 -9.80 -29.56 26.50
C ALA A 8 -9.99 -31.02 26.03
N GLU A 9 -10.71 -31.84 26.82
CA GLU A 9 -11.05 -33.22 26.43
C GLU A 9 -11.95 -33.29 25.20
N CYS A 10 -12.85 -32.33 25.00
CA CYS A 10 -13.68 -32.23 23.79
C CYS A 10 -12.84 -31.82 22.56
N GLU A 11 -11.93 -30.87 22.71
CA GLU A 11 -11.03 -30.41 21.63
C GLU A 11 -10.03 -31.48 21.19
N GLU A 12 -9.51 -32.29 22.12
CA GLU A 12 -8.66 -33.44 21.78
C GLU A 12 -9.42 -34.55 21.02
N ARG A 13 -10.72 -34.69 21.28
CA ARG A 13 -11.56 -35.74 20.66
C ARG A 13 -12.10 -35.36 19.29
N ASP A 14 -12.27 -34.06 19.01
CA ASP A 14 -12.72 -33.58 17.71
C ASP A 14 -12.05 -32.24 17.36
N PRO A 15 -11.04 -32.25 16.46
CA PRO A 15 -10.38 -31.04 15.97
C PRO A 15 -11.35 -30.00 15.38
N ALA A 16 -12.53 -30.43 14.89
CA ALA A 16 -13.53 -29.51 14.36
C ALA A 16 -14.10 -28.58 15.45
N ILE A 17 -14.13 -29.01 16.72
CA ILE A 17 -14.58 -28.16 17.83
C ILE A 17 -13.62 -26.98 18.02
N PHE A 18 -12.31 -27.23 17.92
CA PHE A 18 -11.30 -26.18 17.97
C PHE A 18 -11.45 -25.22 16.79
N GLU A 19 -11.59 -25.73 15.57
CA GLU A 19 -11.78 -24.92 14.36
C GLU A 19 -13.04 -24.05 14.44
N ILE A 20 -14.17 -24.60 14.89
CA ILE A 20 -15.42 -23.85 15.05
C ILE A 20 -15.24 -22.72 16.08
N ARG A 21 -14.59 -23.00 17.22
CA ARG A 21 -14.33 -21.97 18.24
C ARG A 21 -13.46 -20.84 17.70
N GLU A 22 -12.44 -21.18 16.92
CA GLU A 22 -11.57 -20.18 16.29
C GLU A 22 -12.33 -19.33 15.28
N LEU A 23 -13.13 -19.96 14.40
CA LEU A 23 -13.96 -19.26 13.44
C LEU A 23 -14.98 -18.33 14.12
N VAL A 24 -15.60 -18.78 15.21
CA VAL A 24 -16.52 -17.95 16.00
C VAL A 24 -15.78 -16.77 16.61
N ARG A 25 -14.57 -16.96 17.17
CA ARG A 25 -13.78 -15.85 17.72
C ARG A 25 -13.46 -14.80 16.66
N ILE A 26 -13.00 -15.22 15.49
CA ILE A 26 -12.70 -14.33 14.37
C ILE A 26 -13.95 -13.61 13.91
N ALA A 27 -15.06 -14.33 13.72
CA ALA A 27 -16.33 -13.75 13.29
C ALA A 27 -16.84 -12.69 14.28
N LEU A 28 -16.75 -12.95 15.59
CA LEU A 28 -17.14 -11.98 16.62
C LEU A 28 -16.26 -10.72 16.56
N ALA A 29 -14.94 -10.86 16.47
CA ALA A 29 -14.04 -9.71 16.36
C ALA A 29 -14.31 -8.86 15.10
N LEU A 30 -14.66 -9.51 13.98
CA LEU A 30 -15.05 -8.82 12.75
C LEU A 30 -16.38 -8.07 12.91
N LEU A 31 -17.36 -8.68 13.57
CA LEU A 31 -18.65 -8.05 13.84
C LEU A 31 -18.52 -6.83 14.76
N GLU A 32 -17.71 -6.93 15.82
CA GLU A 32 -17.40 -5.81 16.73
C GLU A 32 -16.75 -4.64 15.97
N ARG A 33 -15.74 -4.94 15.14
CA ARG A 33 -15.06 -3.91 14.33
C ARG A 33 -15.99 -3.26 13.30
N GLU A 34 -16.88 -4.04 12.69
CA GLU A 34 -17.86 -3.52 11.75
C GLU A 34 -18.95 -2.67 12.44
N GLN A 35 -19.32 -3.02 13.67
CA GLN A 35 -20.21 -2.18 14.47
C GLN A 35 -19.59 -0.80 14.72
N VAL A 36 -18.35 -0.76 15.21
CA VAL A 36 -17.62 0.50 15.45
C VAL A 36 -17.51 1.33 14.17
N ARG A 37 -17.22 0.69 13.03
CA ARG A 37 -17.13 1.38 11.73
C ARG A 37 -18.47 2.02 11.31
N ARG A 38 -19.58 1.32 11.50
CA ARG A 38 -20.93 1.82 11.17
C ARG A 38 -21.35 2.97 12.09
N GLU A 39 -21.16 2.84 13.39
CA GLU A 39 -21.45 3.90 14.37
C GLU A 39 -20.64 5.17 14.06
N HIS A 40 -19.36 5.01 13.72
CA HIS A 40 -18.51 6.11 13.29
C HIS A 40 -19.04 6.78 12.00
N ALA A 41 -19.43 5.98 10.98
CA ALA A 41 -19.98 6.52 9.73
C ALA A 41 -21.27 7.32 9.96
N GLU A 42 -22.20 6.79 10.76
CA GLU A 42 -23.45 7.47 11.14
C GLU A 42 -23.19 8.78 11.88
N TRP A 43 -22.27 8.77 12.85
CA TRP A 43 -21.86 9.97 13.57
C TRP A 43 -21.19 11.00 12.64
N SER A 44 -20.32 10.56 11.73
CA SER A 44 -19.61 11.40 10.78
C SER A 44 -20.58 12.06 9.80
N ASP A 45 -21.58 11.34 9.29
CA ASP A 45 -22.62 11.90 8.42
C ASP A 45 -23.49 12.92 9.15
N LYS A 46 -23.86 12.63 10.41
CA LYS A 46 -24.63 13.57 11.23
C LYS A 46 -23.85 14.84 11.57
N THR A 47 -22.55 14.72 11.82
CA THR A 47 -21.69 15.83 12.26
C THR A 47 -21.22 16.70 11.10
N PHE A 48 -20.78 16.08 10.01
CA PHE A 48 -20.10 16.78 8.92
C PHE A 48 -20.95 16.89 7.65
N GLY A 49 -22.04 16.13 7.53
CA GLY A 49 -22.91 16.11 6.36
C GLY A 49 -22.27 15.48 5.13
N ASP A 50 -22.76 15.90 3.96
CA ASP A 50 -22.34 15.41 2.65
C ASP A 50 -21.03 16.09 2.20
N VAL A 51 -19.91 15.58 2.74
CA VAL A 51 -18.55 15.99 2.34
C VAL A 51 -17.81 14.85 1.67
N GLY A 52 -16.92 15.21 0.75
CA GLY A 52 -16.07 14.26 0.03
C GLY A 52 -14.85 13.77 0.83
N PRO A 53 -14.06 12.85 0.25
CA PRO A 53 -12.98 12.14 0.95
C PRO A 53 -11.74 12.99 1.25
N VAL A 54 -11.59 14.15 0.60
CA VAL A 54 -10.38 14.99 0.69
C VAL A 54 -10.17 15.57 2.09
N GLY A 55 -11.25 15.91 2.81
CA GLY A 55 -11.18 16.44 4.17
C GLY A 55 -10.53 15.43 5.14
N PRO A 56 -11.11 14.22 5.29
CA PRO A 56 -10.52 13.16 6.09
C PRO A 56 -9.08 12.79 5.69
N LEU A 57 -8.73 12.78 4.41
CA LEU A 57 -7.35 12.49 3.97
C LEU A 57 -6.34 13.58 4.39
N LYS A 58 -6.74 14.86 4.33
CA LYS A 58 -5.91 15.95 4.83
C LYS A 58 -5.73 15.89 6.34
N HIS A 59 -6.76 15.45 7.07
CA HIS A 59 -6.68 15.23 8.51
C HIS A 59 -5.78 14.02 8.82
N LEU A 60 -5.95 12.90 8.12
CA LEU A 60 -5.13 11.70 8.27
C LEU A 60 -3.63 12.01 8.15
N SER A 61 -3.26 12.89 7.22
CA SER A 61 -1.87 13.33 7.06
C SER A 61 -1.29 13.99 8.33
N LYS A 62 -2.12 14.68 9.12
CA LYS A 62 -1.71 15.27 10.40
C LYS A 62 -1.60 14.22 11.50
N GLU A 63 -2.54 13.30 11.58
CA GLU A 63 -2.53 12.23 12.61
C GLU A 63 -1.42 11.21 12.38
N VAL A 64 -1.02 10.97 11.12
CA VAL A 64 0.20 10.22 10.81
C VAL A 64 1.43 10.88 11.41
N LEU A 65 1.55 12.21 11.35
CA LEU A 65 2.71 12.92 11.92
C LEU A 65 2.70 12.89 13.44
N LYS A 66 1.54 13.02 14.08
CA LYS A 66 1.43 12.89 15.54
C LYS A 66 1.74 11.46 15.99
N THR A 67 1.16 10.45 15.35
CA THR A 67 1.43 9.04 15.64
C THR A 67 2.91 8.71 15.48
N ALA A 68 3.58 9.28 14.46
CA ALA A 68 5.02 9.10 14.29
C ALA A 68 5.86 9.71 15.43
N ALA A 69 5.37 10.77 16.08
CA ALA A 69 6.01 11.39 17.24
C ALA A 69 5.65 10.69 18.57
N GLU A 70 4.44 10.14 18.66
CA GLU A 70 3.85 9.55 19.87
C GLU A 70 3.28 8.14 19.56
N PRO A 71 4.11 7.17 19.14
CA PRO A 71 3.64 5.87 18.67
C PRO A 71 2.98 5.01 19.77
N ASP A 72 3.22 5.35 21.04
CA ASP A 72 2.63 4.69 22.20
C ASP A 72 1.20 5.19 22.52
N ASP A 73 0.73 6.28 21.89
CA ASP A 73 -0.64 6.75 22.03
C ASP A 73 -1.59 6.01 21.10
N LEU A 74 -2.31 5.03 21.65
CA LEU A 74 -3.30 4.23 20.92
C LEU A 74 -4.44 5.07 20.32
N SER A 75 -4.74 6.26 20.88
CA SER A 75 -5.82 7.10 20.37
C SER A 75 -5.50 7.69 18.99
N GLU A 76 -4.24 8.05 18.75
CA GLU A 76 -3.79 8.57 17.45
C GLU A 76 -3.83 7.49 16.36
N TRP A 77 -3.57 6.22 16.71
CA TRP A 77 -3.81 5.08 15.82
C TRP A 77 -5.29 4.88 15.49
N ALA A 78 -6.17 5.06 16.47
CA ALA A 78 -7.62 4.98 16.26
C ALA A 78 -8.12 6.09 15.33
N ASP A 79 -7.61 7.32 15.49
CA ASP A 79 -7.92 8.44 14.61
C ASP A 79 -7.51 8.15 13.16
N MET A 80 -6.32 7.59 12.94
CA MET A 80 -5.92 7.18 11.59
C MET A 80 -6.90 6.16 10.97
N GLN A 81 -7.36 5.20 11.77
CA GLN A 81 -8.30 4.18 11.30
C GLN A 81 -9.67 4.76 10.93
N PHE A 82 -10.21 5.64 11.78
CA PHE A 82 -11.47 6.34 11.53
C PHE A 82 -11.40 7.22 10.29
N LEU A 83 -10.34 8.00 10.14
CA LEU A 83 -10.15 8.91 9.00
C LEU A 83 -9.98 8.15 7.69
N LEU A 84 -9.27 7.01 7.69
CA LEU A 84 -9.13 6.17 6.52
C LEU A 84 -10.47 5.54 6.10
N TRP A 85 -11.24 5.01 7.05
CA TRP A 85 -12.57 4.48 6.78
C TRP A 85 -13.53 5.55 6.24
N ASP A 86 -13.49 6.75 6.81
CA ASP A 86 -14.31 7.88 6.38
C ASP A 86 -13.97 8.31 4.95
N ALA A 87 -12.67 8.38 4.62
CA ALA A 87 -12.21 8.68 3.28
C ALA A 87 -12.66 7.61 2.27
N GLN A 88 -12.53 6.33 2.61
CA GLN A 88 -12.92 5.23 1.72
C GLN A 88 -14.42 5.25 1.42
N ARG A 89 -15.28 5.32 2.46
CA ARG A 89 -16.74 5.32 2.27
C ARG A 89 -17.21 6.56 1.50
N ARG A 90 -16.64 7.74 1.77
CA ARG A 90 -16.97 8.99 1.07
C ARG A 90 -16.48 9.03 -0.37
N ALA A 91 -15.47 8.21 -0.69
CA ALA A 91 -15.04 7.98 -2.08
C ALA A 91 -15.88 6.92 -2.80
N GLY A 92 -16.85 6.28 -2.13
CA GLY A 92 -17.64 5.19 -2.68
C GLY A 92 -16.87 3.88 -2.84
N ILE A 93 -15.74 3.72 -2.16
CA ILE A 93 -14.90 2.52 -2.24
C ILE A 93 -15.47 1.45 -1.32
N SER A 94 -15.85 0.31 -1.88
CA SER A 94 -16.32 -0.85 -1.12
C SER A 94 -15.18 -1.67 -0.52
N ASP A 95 -15.50 -2.46 0.51
CA ASP A 95 -14.53 -3.36 1.15
C ASP A 95 -13.96 -4.39 0.16
N GLY A 96 -14.77 -4.84 -0.80
CA GLY A 96 -14.32 -5.75 -1.86
C GLY A 96 -13.33 -5.10 -2.82
N GLU A 97 -13.58 -3.86 -3.23
CA GLU A 97 -12.69 -3.12 -4.14
C GLU A 97 -11.34 -2.82 -3.50
N ILE A 98 -11.33 -2.32 -2.26
CA ILE A 98 -10.06 -2.05 -1.57
C ILE A 98 -9.29 -3.34 -1.27
N THR A 99 -9.97 -4.43 -0.91
CA THR A 99 -9.32 -5.72 -0.66
C THR A 99 -8.65 -6.25 -1.92
N ALA A 100 -9.36 -6.26 -3.05
CA ALA A 100 -8.78 -6.67 -4.33
C ALA A 100 -7.58 -5.78 -4.73
N ALA A 101 -7.68 -4.46 -4.52
CA ALA A 101 -6.57 -3.55 -4.78
C ALA A 101 -5.36 -3.81 -3.85
N MET A 102 -5.61 -4.15 -2.58
CA MET A 102 -4.56 -4.51 -1.62
C MET A 102 -3.86 -5.82 -2.02
N GLU A 103 -4.60 -6.85 -2.45
CA GLU A 103 -4.03 -8.12 -2.92
C GLU A 103 -3.11 -7.91 -4.13
N GLU A 104 -3.57 -7.18 -5.14
CA GLU A 104 -2.76 -6.87 -6.33
C GLU A 104 -1.54 -6.01 -5.96
N LYS A 105 -1.73 -5.02 -5.09
CA LYS A 105 -0.63 -4.17 -4.64
C LYS A 105 0.41 -4.96 -3.85
N LEU A 106 0.00 -5.94 -3.05
CA LEU A 106 0.89 -6.80 -2.28
C LEU A 106 1.76 -7.65 -3.21
N LYS A 107 1.19 -8.26 -4.26
CA LYS A 107 1.95 -9.01 -5.28
C LYS A 107 3.05 -8.14 -5.92
N VAL A 108 2.69 -6.91 -6.31
CA VAL A 108 3.67 -5.95 -6.87
C VAL A 108 4.75 -5.58 -5.86
N ASN A 109 4.40 -5.37 -4.59
CA ASN A 109 5.37 -5.02 -3.56
C ASN A 109 6.34 -6.16 -3.24
N MET A 110 5.87 -7.41 -3.25
CA MET A 110 6.71 -8.60 -3.03
C MET A 110 7.69 -8.85 -4.19
N ALA A 111 7.33 -8.47 -5.42
CA ALA A 111 8.19 -8.61 -6.59
C ALA A 111 9.27 -7.51 -6.73
N ARG A 112 9.24 -6.47 -5.88
CA ARG A 112 10.19 -5.35 -5.93
C ARG A 112 11.48 -5.66 -5.19
N GLN A 113 12.54 -4.95 -5.58
CA GLN A 113 13.77 -4.87 -4.79
C GLN A 113 13.68 -3.72 -3.78
N TRP A 114 14.11 -4.02 -2.56
CA TRP A 114 14.06 -3.11 -1.42
C TRP A 114 15.46 -2.91 -0.82
N PRO A 115 15.79 -1.69 -0.36
CA PRO A 115 17.04 -1.43 0.33
C PRO A 115 17.06 -2.02 1.75
N GLU A 116 18.26 -2.18 2.29
CA GLU A 116 18.53 -2.71 3.63
C GLU A 116 17.76 -2.00 4.75
N PRO A 117 17.18 -2.76 5.70
CA PRO A 117 17.21 -2.51 7.13
C PRO A 117 17.46 -1.11 7.76
N LYS A 118 16.60 -0.05 7.71
CA LYS A 118 16.75 1.12 8.60
C LYS A 118 15.52 1.39 9.46
N ASP A 119 15.72 1.50 10.76
CA ASP A 119 14.69 1.85 11.74
C ASP A 119 14.37 3.36 11.67
N GLY A 120 13.11 3.72 11.90
CA GLY A 120 12.63 5.11 11.87
C GLY A 120 12.58 5.79 10.48
N GLU A 121 13.07 5.14 9.41
CA GLU A 121 13.18 5.75 8.08
C GLU A 121 12.27 5.09 7.02
N PRO A 122 11.59 5.86 6.15
CA PRO A 122 10.82 5.30 5.05
C PRO A 122 11.68 4.51 4.07
N ARG A 123 11.20 3.33 3.66
CA ARG A 123 11.81 2.55 2.58
C ARG A 123 11.13 2.85 1.26
N LEU A 124 11.91 3.25 0.27
CA LEU A 124 11.44 3.38 -1.10
C LEU A 124 12.01 2.24 -1.95
N HIS A 125 11.18 1.71 -2.85
CA HIS A 125 11.59 0.68 -3.79
C HIS A 125 12.67 1.22 -4.75
N ILE A 126 13.60 0.34 -5.13
CA ILE A 126 14.61 0.67 -6.14
C ILE A 126 13.89 0.75 -7.49
N LYS A 127 13.96 1.90 -8.16
CA LYS A 127 13.52 2.03 -9.55
C LYS A 127 14.68 1.60 -10.44
N GLU A 128 14.47 0.60 -11.30
CA GLU A 128 15.42 0.33 -12.38
C GLU A 128 15.53 1.60 -13.24
N GLN A 129 16.74 2.11 -13.42
CA GLN A 129 16.94 3.19 -14.38
C GLN A 129 16.57 2.63 -15.76
N PRO A 130 15.71 3.32 -16.55
CA PRO A 130 15.46 2.89 -17.91
C PRO A 130 16.80 2.84 -18.64
N VAL A 131 17.08 1.69 -19.27
CA VAL A 131 18.26 1.53 -20.13
C VAL A 131 18.25 2.70 -21.11
N PRO A 132 19.36 3.46 -21.25
CA PRO A 132 19.42 4.55 -22.22
C PRO A 132 18.98 4.02 -23.59
N VAL A 133 17.88 4.52 -24.13
CA VAL A 133 17.42 4.16 -25.47
C VAL A 133 18.38 4.83 -26.43
N VAL A 134 19.42 4.11 -26.83
CA VAL A 134 20.38 4.57 -27.82
C VAL A 134 19.76 4.35 -29.21
N PRO A 135 19.52 5.41 -30.00
CA PRO A 135 19.00 5.28 -31.36
C PRO A 135 19.90 4.42 -32.25
N GLU A 136 19.38 3.84 -33.33
CA GLU A 136 20.16 3.00 -34.24
C GLU A 136 21.25 3.80 -35.00
N GLU A 137 22.31 3.09 -35.39
CA GLU A 137 23.37 3.64 -36.24
C GLU A 137 22.83 3.92 -37.64
N ARG A 138 23.16 5.09 -38.21
CA ARG A 138 22.72 5.44 -39.55
C ARG A 138 23.78 5.04 -40.58
N PRO A 139 23.39 4.39 -41.70
CA PRO A 139 24.32 4.06 -42.77
C PRO A 139 24.79 5.35 -43.45
N SER A 140 26.09 5.47 -43.70
CA SER A 140 26.65 6.58 -44.49
C SER A 140 26.13 6.48 -45.92
N LEU A 141 25.17 7.35 -46.26
CA LEU A 141 24.69 7.48 -47.63
C LEU A 141 25.59 8.50 -48.32
N ASN A 142 26.34 8.08 -49.34
CA ASN A 142 27.20 8.91 -50.19
C ASN A 142 26.41 9.91 -51.08
N ASN A 143 25.35 10.51 -50.54
CA ASN A 143 24.39 11.37 -51.24
C ASN A 143 24.53 12.86 -50.84
N GLY A 144 25.70 13.28 -50.34
CA GLY A 144 26.01 14.69 -50.10
C GLY A 144 25.54 15.27 -48.76
N ILE A 145 24.90 14.48 -47.89
CA ILE A 145 24.53 14.85 -46.51
C ILE A 145 25.54 14.21 -45.52
N VAL A 146 26.82 14.22 -45.89
CA VAL A 146 27.90 13.48 -45.20
C VAL A 146 28.07 13.90 -43.73
N GLY A 147 27.83 15.18 -43.41
CA GLY A 147 28.01 15.70 -42.05
C GLY A 147 26.92 15.35 -41.05
N PHE A 148 25.70 15.01 -41.50
CA PHE A 148 24.60 14.72 -40.56
C PHE A 148 24.72 13.31 -39.98
N ASP A 149 25.01 12.31 -40.81
CA ASP A 149 25.10 10.91 -40.36
C ASP A 149 26.35 10.68 -39.49
N GLU A 150 27.46 11.34 -39.81
CA GLU A 150 28.67 11.35 -38.96
C GLU A 150 28.40 11.99 -37.59
N GLY A 151 27.75 13.17 -37.58
CA GLY A 151 27.35 13.85 -36.34
C GLY A 151 26.36 13.02 -35.50
N TRP A 152 25.41 12.35 -36.15
CA TRP A 152 24.46 11.44 -35.51
C TRP A 152 25.18 10.25 -34.86
N ASN A 153 26.06 9.58 -35.59
CA ASN A 153 26.79 8.40 -35.09
C ASN A 153 27.79 8.79 -33.99
N ALA A 154 28.39 9.98 -34.04
CA ALA A 154 29.24 10.51 -32.96
C ALA A 154 28.45 10.79 -31.67
N CYS A 155 27.28 11.45 -31.77
CA CYS A 155 26.38 11.66 -30.64
C CYS A 155 25.90 10.33 -30.04
N ARG A 156 25.55 9.35 -30.88
CA ARG A 156 25.19 7.99 -30.47
C ARG A 156 26.32 7.31 -29.69
N ALA A 157 27.56 7.40 -30.17
CA ALA A 157 28.71 6.82 -29.49
C ALA A 157 28.97 7.46 -28.11
N ALA A 158 28.77 8.78 -27.98
CA ALA A 158 28.86 9.47 -26.69
C ALA A 158 27.79 8.98 -25.69
N MET A 159 26.57 8.71 -26.16
CA MET A 159 25.49 8.14 -25.34
C MET A 159 25.81 6.72 -24.85
N LEU A 160 26.46 5.89 -25.69
CA LEU A 160 26.92 4.54 -25.30
C LEU A 160 28.09 4.57 -24.31
N ASN A 161 28.99 5.55 -24.44
CA ASN A 161 30.17 5.67 -23.58
C ASN A 161 29.93 6.48 -22.30
N GLY A 162 28.67 6.86 -22.01
CA GLY A 162 28.28 7.54 -20.78
C GLY A 162 28.87 8.94 -20.62
N GLY A 163 29.13 9.66 -21.71
CA GLY A 163 29.59 11.06 -21.66
C GLY A 163 30.95 11.28 -20.97
N LYS A 164 31.84 10.28 -20.97
CA LYS A 164 33.24 10.49 -20.55
C LYS A 164 34.01 11.16 -21.68
N SER A 165 33.95 12.49 -21.72
CA SER A 165 35.00 13.31 -22.34
C SER A 165 36.15 13.52 -21.37
#